data_AF-A0A850TUQ1-F1
#
_entry.id   AF-A0A850TUQ1-F1
#
_cell.length_a   1.000
_cell.length_b   1.000
_cell.length_c   1.000
_cell.angle_alpha   90.00
_cell.angle_beta   90.00
_cell.angle_gamma   90.00
#
_symmetry.space_group_name_H-M   'P 1'
#
loop_
_entity.id
_entity.type
_entity.pdbx_description
1 polymer ?
#
loop_
_entity_poly.entity_id
_entity_poly.type
_entity_poly.pdbx_seq_one_letter_code
_entity_poly.pdbx_strand_id
1 'polypeptide(L)' 'LHDRNISHLDLKPQNILLSAPENPQLKLADFGFAQHMSPWDEKHVLRGSPLYMAPEMVCRQQYDARVDLWSVGVILY' A
#
# COMPACT_ATOMS: atom_id res chain seq x y z
N LEU A 1 4.90 -2.15 8.63
CA LEU A 1 5.67 -1.22 7.77
C LEU A 1 5.58 0.20 8.32
N HIS A 2 4.38 0.70 8.61
CA HIS A 2 4.15 2.03 9.15
C HIS A 2 4.92 2.33 10.46
N ASP A 3 5.11 1.38 11.37
CA ASP A 3 5.97 1.57 12.58
C ASP A 3 7.43 1.95 12.26
N ARG A 4 7.89 1.70 11.04
CA ARG A 4 9.22 2.06 10.54
C ARG A 4 9.18 3.25 9.57
N ASN A 5 8.06 3.99 9.54
CA ASN A 5 7.79 5.07 8.58
C ASN A 5 7.95 4.62 7.13
N ILE A 6 7.49 3.41 6.78
CA ILE A 6 7.50 2.90 5.40
C ILE A 6 6.07 2.68 4.94
N SER A 7 5.69 3.29 3.83
CA SER A 7 4.44 3.02 3.11
C SER A 7 4.70 2.10 1.93
N HIS A 8 3.77 1.18 1.64
CA HIS A 8 3.92 0.22 0.54
C HIS A 8 3.48 0.80 -0.81
N LEU A 9 2.40 1.59 -0.84
CA LEU A 9 1.87 2.31 -2.01
C LEU A 9 1.41 1.45 -3.20
N ASP A 10 1.36 0.12 -3.05
CA ASP A 10 0.86 -0.82 -4.06
C ASP A 10 0.37 -2.12 -3.42
N LEU A 11 -0.37 -2.00 -2.32
CA LEU A 11 -1.05 -3.14 -1.72
C LEU A 11 -2.19 -3.59 -2.63
N LYS A 12 -2.15 -4.86 -3.01
CA LYS A 12 -3.14 -5.55 -3.84
C LYS A 12 -3.06 -7.06 -3.59
N PRO A 13 -4.09 -7.85 -3.90
CA PRO A 13 -4.08 -9.30 -3.69
C PRO A 13 -2.89 -10.01 -4.34
N GLN A 14 -2.46 -9.56 -5.53
CA GLN A 14 -1.32 -10.14 -6.24
C GLN A 14 0.00 -9.99 -5.48
N ASN A 15 0.10 -9.01 -4.56
CA ASN A 15 1.28 -8.75 -3.73
C ASN A 15 1.17 -9.39 -2.33
N ILE A 16 0.13 -10.18 -2.07
CA ILE A 16 -0.04 -10.93 -0.82
C ILE A 16 0.14 -12.42 -1.14
N LEU A 17 1.29 -12.95 -0.73
CA LEU A 17 1.69 -14.33 -1.02
C LEU A 17 1.42 -15.25 0.15
N LEU A 18 1.21 -16.53 -0.16
CA LEU A 18 1.13 -17.61 0.81
C LEU A 18 2.50 -18.27 0.97
N SER A 19 2.94 -18.49 2.20
CA SER A 19 4.25 -19.10 2.48
C SER A 19 4.34 -20.58 2.13
N ALA A 20 3.22 -21.30 2.15
CA ALA A 20 3.14 -22.74 1.93
C ALA A 20 1.71 -23.14 1.50
N PRO A 21 1.51 -24.33 0.90
CA PRO A 21 0.17 -24.84 0.58
C PRO A 21 -0.66 -25.21 1.82
N GLU A 22 -0.02 -25.77 2.85
CA GLU A 22 -0.66 -26.18 4.10
C GLU A 22 -0.30 -25.20 5.21
N ASN A 23 -1.29 -24.79 6.02
CA ASN A 23 -1.16 -23.76 7.06
C ASN A 23 -0.39 -22.50 6.61
N PRO A 24 -0.87 -21.81 5.55
CA PRO A 24 -0.16 -20.68 4.99
C PRO A 24 -0.08 -19.50 5.97
N GLN A 25 1.07 -18.84 5.98
CA GLN A 25 1.19 -17.47 6.48
C GLN A 25 1.15 -16.51 5.30
N LEU A 26 0.43 -15.40 5.47
CA LEU A 26 0.43 -14.31 4.50
C LEU A 26 1.73 -13.52 4.60
N LYS A 27 2.32 -13.21 3.44
CA LYS A 27 3.51 -12.36 3.33
C LYS A 27 3.30 -11.30 2.26
N LEU A 28 3.69 -10.07 2.57
CA LEU A 28 3.73 -8.99 1.59
C LEU A 28 4.93 -9.19 0.67
N ALA A 29 4.74 -8.92 -0.61
CA ALA A 29 5.75 -8.95 -1.66
C ALA A 29 5.71 -7.66 -2.49
N ASP A 30 6.70 -7.49 -3.36
CA ASP A 30 6.85 -6.35 -4.28
C ASP A 30 6.85 -4.97 -3.59
N PHE A 31 8.03 -4.58 -3.14
CA PHE A 31 8.29 -3.29 -2.50
C PHE A 31 8.76 -2.22 -3.52
N GLY A 32 8.51 -2.41 -4.82
CA GLY A 32 9.02 -1.52 -5.87
C GLY A 32 8.56 -0.05 -5.75
N PHE A 33 7.40 0.17 -5.12
CA PHE A 33 6.89 1.50 -4.82
C PHE A 33 7.01 1.91 -3.36
N ALA A 34 7.50 1.01 -2.50
CA ALA A 34 7.62 1.29 -1.08
C ALA A 34 8.63 2.41 -0.83
N GLN A 35 8.32 3.31 0.09
CA GLN A 35 9.19 4.43 0.41
C GLN A 35 9.04 4.86 1.87
N HIS A 36 10.08 5.51 2.38
CA HIS A 36 9.98 6.18 3.67
C HIS A 36 9.00 7.36 3.57
N MET A 37 7.98 7.35 4.43
CA MET A 37 7.04 8.43 4.61
C MET A 37 6.83 8.61 6.11
N SER A 38 7.28 9.73 6.65
CA SER A 38 6.83 10.16 7.96
C SER A 38 5.32 10.45 7.91
N PRO A 39 4.59 10.38 9.04
CA PRO A 39 3.17 10.76 9.11
C PRO A 39 2.89 12.22 8.66
N TRP A 40 3.95 13.03 8.55
CA TRP A 40 3.92 14.43 8.17
C TRP A 40 4.44 14.66 6.75
N ASP A 41 4.95 13.60 6.09
CA ASP A 41 5.47 13.68 4.74
C ASP A 41 4.33 13.58 3.74
N GLU A 42 4.12 14.65 2.99
CA GLU A 42 3.13 14.70 1.91
C GLU A 42 3.80 14.43 0.55
N LYS A 43 3.10 13.69 -0.31
CA LYS A 43 3.55 13.38 -1.66
C LYS A 43 2.47 13.72 -2.68
N HIS A 44 2.93 13.92 -3.92
CA HIS A 44 2.08 14.24 -5.08
C HIS A 44 2.29 13.29 -6.26
N VAL A 45 3.14 12.26 -6.09
CA VAL A 45 3.49 11.35 -7.20
C VAL A 45 2.43 10.26 -7.31
N LEU A 46 1.82 10.14 -8.48
CA LEU A 46 0.90 9.07 -8.81
C LEU A 46 1.68 7.76 -9.05
N ARG A 47 1.39 6.72 -8.27
CA ARG A 47 1.95 5.35 -8.40
C ARG A 47 1.03 4.34 -7.72
N GLY A 48 1.25 3.07 -8.00
CA GLY A 48 0.42 1.96 -7.52
C GLY A 48 -0.61 1.51 -8.54
N SER A 49 -1.43 0.54 -8.15
CA SER A 49 -2.40 -0.12 -9.02
C SER A 49 -3.77 0.58 -8.94
N PRO A 50 -4.31 1.16 -10.05
CA PRO A 50 -5.45 2.09 -10.01
C PRO A 50 -6.68 1.65 -9.21
N LEU A 51 -7.01 0.36 -9.23
CA LEU A 51 -8.17 -0.18 -8.51
C LEU A 51 -8.02 -0.15 -6.97
N TYR A 52 -6.79 -0.07 -6.47
CA TYR A 52 -6.46 -0.10 -5.04
C TYR A 52 -5.95 1.25 -4.52
N MET A 53 -5.91 2.27 -5.38
CA MET A 53 -5.40 3.60 -5.03
C MET A 53 -6.45 4.40 -4.26
N ALA A 54 -5.99 5.14 -3.26
CA ALA A 54 -6.82 6.08 -2.52
C ALA A 54 -7.27 7.24 -3.40
N PRO A 55 -8.48 7.80 -3.18
CA PRO A 55 -9.05 8.85 -4.02
C PRO A 55 -8.16 10.10 -4.06
N GLU A 56 -7.52 10.47 -2.96
CA GLU A 56 -6.58 11.59 -2.88
C GLU A 56 -5.40 11.42 -3.84
N MET A 57 -4.91 10.18 -4.04
CA MET A 57 -3.84 9.91 -5.01
C MET A 57 -4.34 10.10 -6.45
N VAL A 58 -5.52 9.56 -6.76
CA VAL A 58 -6.13 9.63 -8.11
C VAL A 58 -6.49 11.07 -8.48
N CYS A 59 -6.98 11.84 -7.49
CA CYS A 59 -7.27 13.26 -7.63
C CYS A 59 -6.02 14.16 -7.58
N ARG A 60 -4.81 13.58 -7.52
CA ARG A 60 -3.53 14.30 -7.45
C ARG A 60 -3.44 15.29 -6.28
N GLN A 61 -4.13 14.97 -5.19
CA GLN A 61 -4.05 15.69 -3.93
C GLN A 61 -2.83 15.19 -3.13
N GLN A 62 -2.55 15.91 -2.04
CA GLN A 62 -1.55 15.47 -1.07
C GLN A 62 -2.03 14.22 -0.37
N TYR A 63 -1.09 13.30 -0.13
CA TYR A 63 -1.37 12.06 0.58
C TYR A 63 -0.20 11.67 1.48
N ASP A 64 -0.52 10.91 2.52
CA ASP A 64 0.42 10.36 3.50
C ASP A 64 0.34 8.82 3.54
N ALA A 65 0.93 8.19 4.57
CA ALA A 65 0.95 6.74 4.73
C ALA A 65 -0.44 6.08 4.84
N ARG A 66 -1.51 6.84 5.12
CA ARG A 66 -2.88 6.30 5.25
C ARG A 66 -3.46 5.79 3.94
N VAL A 67 -2.87 6.11 2.79
CA VAL A 67 -3.29 5.54 1.50
C VAL A 67 -3.19 4.02 1.46
N ASP A 68 -2.27 3.42 2.22
CA ASP A 68 -2.20 1.96 2.35
C ASP A 68 -3.44 1.38 3.05
N LEU A 69 -4.05 2.13 3.99
CA LEU A 69 -5.27 1.70 4.68
C LEU A 69 -6.47 1.68 3.73
N TRP A 70 -6.52 2.60 2.77
CA TRP A 70 -7.52 2.56 1.70
C TRP A 70 -7.38 1.27 0.88
N SER A 71 -6.16 0.95 0.45
CA SER A 71 -5.91 -0.28 -0.32
C SER A 71 -6.33 -1.53 0.45
N VAL A 72 -6.07 -1.59 1.77
CA VAL A 72 -6.56 -2.68 2.64
C VAL A 72 -8.09 -2.74 2.65
N GLY A 73 -8.77 -1.59 2.73
CA GLY A 73 -10.22 -1.51 2.65
C GLY A 73 -10.78 -2.08 1.36
N VAL A 74 -10.16 -1.77 0.22
CA VAL A 74 -10.52 -2.34 -1.09
C VAL A 74 -10.27 -3.85 -1.15
N ILE A 75 -9.19 -4.35 -0.54
CA ILE A 75 -8.86 -5.79 -0.52
C ILE A 75 -9.87 -6.60 0.31
N LEU A 76 -10.45 -6.01 1.35
CA LEU A 76 -11.38 -6.69 2.27
C LEU A 76 -12.84 -6.71 1.79
N TYR A 77 -13.21 -5.87 0.81
CA TYR A 77 -14.55 -5.83 0.23
C TYR A 77 -14.77 -6.97 -0.77
#